data_AF-A0A925X3U3-F1
#
_entry.id   AF-A0A925X3U3-F1
#
_cell.length_a   1.000
_cell.length_b   1.000
_cell.length_c   1.000
_cell.angle_alpha   90.00
_cell.angle_beta   90.00
_cell.angle_gamma   90.00
#
_symmetry.space_group_name_H-M   'P 1'
#
loop_
_entity.id
_entity.type
_entity.pdbx_description
1 polymer ?
#
loop_
_entity_poly.entity_id
_entity_poly.type
_entity_poly.pdbx_seq_one_letter_code
_entity_poly.pdbx_strand_id
1 'polypeptide(L)'
;MLAAGSVAEHQVLTCRATRDKAQLASAPQWQVTGDFVMRCKQNTSSVSVARPAVPAPIASKQRDPAISISAGPPQKGPDPFVRLQAANEKEGDPFIPLIPKTGSLTVSRPVVADHDVERHTADSIGSDVIDLPDGADAAGAIVAATMRGATDVIECPVKPPMLAEASLAVTRDRRLVLFAVAKQGLSDLRGIGEAWRWMNENRVLISMAMPQLQIDPHQMPHLRLLVDRADLSASTLQPLLQTGHVTVQTYRKLRWGPKTGLLLEAA
;
A
#
# COMPACT_ATOMS: atom_id res chain seq x y z
N MET A 1 23.23 -6.00 -28.28
CA MET A 1 21.83 -6.47 -28.36
C MET A 1 21.64 -7.60 -27.36
N LEU A 2 21.11 -7.32 -26.17
CA LEU A 2 20.76 -8.34 -25.19
C LEU A 2 19.40 -8.91 -25.56
N ALA A 3 19.32 -10.23 -25.74
CA ALA A 3 18.07 -10.92 -26.07
C ALA A 3 17.07 -10.72 -24.93
N ALA A 4 15.85 -10.27 -25.27
CA ALA A 4 14.76 -10.15 -24.32
C ALA A 4 14.47 -11.52 -23.70
N GLY A 5 14.62 -11.64 -22.38
CA GLY A 5 14.28 -12.86 -21.65
C GLY A 5 12.78 -13.15 -21.78
N SER A 6 12.45 -14.33 -22.27
CA SER A 6 11.08 -14.84 -22.31
C SER A 6 10.59 -15.08 -20.87
N VAL A 7 9.57 -14.33 -20.45
CA VAL A 7 8.87 -14.56 -19.17
C VAL A 7 7.65 -15.42 -19.47
N ALA A 8 7.54 -16.57 -18.79
CA ALA A 8 6.40 -17.48 -18.93
C ALA A 8 5.58 -17.50 -17.64
N GLU A 9 4.36 -16.99 -17.70
CA GLU A 9 3.40 -17.03 -16.59
C GLU A 9 2.73 -18.41 -16.51
N HIS A 10 2.64 -18.98 -15.31
CA HIS A 10 1.98 -20.27 -15.06
C HIS A 10 0.90 -20.10 -13.99
N GLN A 11 -0.33 -20.52 -14.31
CA GLN A 11 -1.44 -20.45 -13.37
C GLN A 11 -1.35 -21.61 -12.36
N VAL A 12 -1.18 -21.29 -11.08
CA VAL A 12 -1.21 -22.27 -9.99
C VAL A 12 -2.54 -22.14 -9.25
N LEU A 13 -3.36 -23.17 -9.30
CA LEU A 13 -4.62 -23.23 -8.56
C LEU A 13 -4.34 -23.33 -7.05
N THR A 14 -4.84 -22.36 -6.28
CA THR A 14 -4.66 -22.31 -4.83
C THR A 14 -5.61 -23.29 -4.13
N CYS A 15 -5.08 -24.36 -3.56
CA CYS A 15 -5.84 -25.23 -2.66
C CYS A 15 -6.08 -24.50 -1.33
N ARG A 16 -7.34 -24.30 -0.92
CA ARG A 16 -7.67 -23.69 0.37
C ARG A 16 -7.27 -24.61 1.52
N ALA A 17 -6.52 -24.10 2.48
CA ALA A 17 -6.23 -24.79 3.73
C ALA A 17 -7.53 -25.02 4.52
N THR A 18 -7.84 -26.27 4.84
CA THR A 18 -8.89 -26.67 5.77
C THR A 18 -8.48 -26.31 7.19
N ARG A 19 -8.87 -25.12 7.67
CA ARG A 19 -9.03 -24.61 9.05
C ARG A 19 -8.03 -24.94 10.19
N ASP A 20 -7.00 -25.75 10.00
CA ASP A 20 -6.08 -26.12 11.07
C ASP A 20 -4.72 -25.41 10.91
N LYS A 21 -4.44 -24.47 11.83
CA LYS A 21 -3.19 -23.70 11.87
C LYS A 21 -1.97 -24.58 12.20
N ALA A 22 -2.16 -25.76 12.79
CA ALA A 22 -1.06 -26.65 13.15
C ALA A 22 -0.45 -27.37 11.94
N GLN A 23 -1.13 -27.41 10.79
CA GLN A 23 -0.66 -28.12 9.59
C GLN A 23 0.19 -27.27 8.63
N LEU A 24 0.40 -25.98 8.90
CA LEU A 24 1.11 -25.08 7.99
C LEU A 24 2.60 -25.42 7.81
N ALA A 25 3.22 -26.10 8.79
CA ALA A 25 4.63 -26.50 8.72
C ALA A 25 4.87 -27.81 7.95
N SER A 26 3.86 -28.67 7.82
CA SER A 26 3.94 -29.96 7.10
C SER A 26 3.15 -29.96 5.78
N ALA A 27 2.74 -28.78 5.31
CA ALA A 27 1.71 -28.67 4.30
C ALA A 27 2.19 -29.14 2.91
N PRO A 28 1.47 -30.07 2.24
CA PRO A 28 1.84 -30.63 0.93
C PRO A 28 1.94 -29.58 -0.20
N GLN A 29 1.43 -28.38 0.02
CA GLN A 29 1.54 -27.24 -0.93
C GLN A 29 2.98 -26.81 -1.23
N TRP A 30 3.91 -26.94 -0.27
CA TRP A 30 5.32 -26.63 -0.51
C TRP A 30 5.99 -27.69 -1.39
N GLN A 31 5.57 -28.95 -1.26
CA GLN A 31 6.04 -30.05 -2.10
C GLN A 31 5.61 -29.87 -3.56
N VAL A 32 4.36 -29.46 -3.81
CA VAL A 32 3.87 -29.13 -5.17
C VAL A 32 4.70 -28.01 -5.81
N THR A 33 5.08 -26.98 -5.04
CA THR A 33 5.92 -25.88 -5.52
C THR A 33 7.35 -26.37 -5.83
N GLY A 34 7.92 -27.22 -4.97
CA GLY A 34 9.22 -27.85 -5.19
C GLY A 34 9.26 -28.74 -6.43
N ASP A 35 8.25 -29.59 -6.61
CA ASP A 35 8.11 -30.47 -7.77
C ASP A 35 7.95 -29.68 -9.07
N PHE A 36 7.18 -28.59 -9.04
CA PHE A 36 7.03 -27.69 -10.19
C PHE A 36 8.37 -27.07 -10.59
N VAL A 37 9.11 -26.49 -9.64
CA VAL A 37 10.44 -25.90 -9.90
C VAL A 37 11.41 -26.96 -10.44
N MET A 38 11.39 -28.19 -9.90
CA MET A 38 12.19 -29.30 -10.44
C MET A 38 11.81 -29.65 -11.88
N ARG A 39 10.52 -29.74 -12.21
CA ARG A 39 10.06 -29.99 -13.59
C ARG A 39 10.46 -28.88 -14.55
N CYS A 40 10.37 -27.61 -14.15
CA CYS A 40 10.83 -26.49 -14.96
C CYS A 40 12.34 -26.58 -15.25
N LYS A 41 13.15 -26.94 -14.25
CA LYS A 41 14.59 -27.15 -14.45
C LYS A 41 14.89 -28.30 -15.42
N GLN A 42 14.14 -29.40 -15.34
CA GLN A 42 14.30 -30.56 -16.23
C GLN A 42 13.84 -30.28 -17.67
N ASN A 43 12.74 -29.54 -17.86
CA ASN A 43 12.23 -29.21 -19.19
C ASN A 43 13.05 -28.14 -19.94
N THR A 44 13.90 -27.40 -19.24
CA THR A 44 14.79 -26.41 -19.86
C THR A 44 15.88 -27.07 -20.71
N SER A 45 16.13 -28.38 -20.54
CA SER A 45 17.21 -29.10 -21.22
C SER A 45 16.82 -29.76 -22.56
N SER A 46 15.55 -29.75 -22.98
CA SER A 46 15.10 -30.55 -24.15
C SER A 46 14.45 -29.78 -25.30
N VAL A 47 14.33 -28.45 -25.25
CA VAL A 47 13.78 -27.68 -26.37
C VAL A 47 14.89 -27.36 -27.38
N SER A 48 15.24 -28.36 -28.20
CA SER A 48 15.95 -28.09 -29.47
C SER A 48 14.99 -27.33 -30.38
N VAL A 49 15.26 -26.04 -30.58
CA VAL A 49 14.49 -25.15 -31.46
C VAL A 49 14.59 -25.67 -32.89
N ALA A 50 13.60 -26.44 -33.33
CA ALA A 50 13.37 -26.71 -34.74
C ALA A 50 12.89 -25.40 -35.38
N ARG A 51 13.79 -24.79 -36.16
CA ARG A 51 13.58 -23.56 -36.93
C ARG A 51 12.32 -23.68 -37.81
N PRO A 52 11.24 -22.95 -37.55
CA PRO A 52 10.06 -22.96 -38.41
C PRO A 52 10.38 -22.27 -39.74
N ALA A 53 10.00 -22.93 -40.84
CA ALA A 53 10.16 -22.45 -42.20
C ALA A 53 9.34 -21.16 -42.42
N VAL A 54 9.97 -20.19 -43.08
CA VAL A 54 9.43 -18.87 -43.42
C VAL A 54 8.25 -19.02 -44.38
N PRO A 55 7.02 -18.59 -44.02
CA PRO A 55 5.95 -18.43 -44.99
C PRO A 55 6.09 -17.11 -45.77
N ALA A 56 5.79 -17.19 -47.07
CA ALA A 56 5.92 -16.13 -48.07
C ALA A 56 5.08 -14.86 -47.76
N PRO A 57 5.47 -13.69 -48.30
CA PRO A 57 4.78 -12.42 -48.06
C PRO A 57 3.41 -12.38 -48.75
N ILE A 58 2.36 -12.15 -47.96
CA ILE A 58 1.00 -11.92 -48.44
C ILE A 58 0.83 -10.42 -48.72
N ALA A 59 0.40 -10.11 -49.94
CA ALA A 59 0.22 -8.78 -50.47
C ALA A 59 -0.83 -7.95 -49.70
N SER A 60 -0.46 -6.72 -49.38
CA SER A 60 -1.29 -5.67 -48.78
C SER A 60 -2.53 -5.36 -49.61
N LYS A 61 -3.72 -5.49 -49.02
CA LYS A 61 -4.96 -4.98 -49.60
C LYS A 61 -5.50 -3.84 -48.75
N GLN A 62 -5.24 -2.63 -49.26
CA GLN A 62 -5.73 -1.34 -48.82
C GLN A 62 -7.27 -1.34 -48.75
N ARG A 63 -7.82 -0.96 -47.59
CA ARG A 63 -9.25 -0.67 -47.39
C ARG A 63 -9.38 0.53 -46.45
N ASP A 64 -9.68 1.67 -47.07
CA ASP A 64 -10.50 2.76 -46.54
C ASP A 64 -11.75 2.81 -47.46
N PRO A 65 -12.95 3.31 -47.05
CA PRO A 65 -13.09 4.53 -46.25
C PRO A 65 -14.28 4.63 -45.26
N ALA A 66 -14.18 5.68 -44.43
CA ALA A 66 -15.25 6.56 -43.93
C ALA A 66 -16.48 5.93 -43.22
N ILE A 67 -16.41 5.87 -41.88
CA ILE A 67 -17.60 5.84 -41.03
C ILE A 67 -17.92 7.28 -40.61
N SER A 68 -19.01 7.80 -41.18
CA SER A 68 -19.61 9.09 -40.84
C SER A 68 -20.45 8.92 -39.57
N ILE A 69 -20.00 9.49 -38.44
CA ILE A 69 -20.72 9.46 -37.17
C ILE A 69 -21.58 10.73 -37.11
N SER A 70 -22.88 10.56 -37.34
CA SER A 70 -23.88 11.62 -37.24
C SER A 70 -24.11 12.01 -35.78
N ALA A 71 -23.84 13.28 -35.46
CA ALA A 71 -24.09 13.88 -34.16
C ALA A 71 -25.59 14.19 -34.01
N GLY A 72 -26.28 13.43 -33.15
CA GLY A 72 -27.62 13.76 -32.69
C GLY A 72 -27.60 14.89 -31.64
N PRO A 73 -28.64 15.75 -31.59
CA PRO A 73 -28.72 16.84 -30.64
C PRO A 73 -29.00 16.35 -29.20
N PRO A 74 -28.52 17.07 -28.16
CA PRO A 74 -28.68 16.68 -26.77
C PRO A 74 -30.14 16.82 -26.31
N GLN A 75 -30.75 15.70 -25.91
CA GLN A 75 -32.04 15.69 -25.23
C GLN A 75 -31.87 16.18 -23.79
N LYS A 76 -32.59 17.25 -23.48
CA LYS A 76 -32.72 17.89 -22.17
C LYS A 76 -33.58 16.98 -21.28
N GLY A 77 -32.94 16.19 -20.41
CA GLY A 77 -33.63 15.43 -19.37
C GLY A 77 -33.96 16.32 -18.16
N PRO A 78 -35.17 16.23 -17.57
CA PRO A 78 -35.59 17.05 -16.43
C PRO A 78 -34.95 16.58 -15.11
N ASP A 79 -34.62 17.55 -14.27
CA ASP A 79 -34.03 17.41 -12.94
C ASP A 79 -34.86 16.51 -12.00
N PRO A 80 -34.28 15.47 -11.39
CA PRO A 80 -34.86 14.80 -10.24
C PRO A 80 -34.40 15.50 -8.96
N PHE A 81 -34.84 16.75 -8.75
CA PHE A 81 -34.70 17.44 -7.46
C PHE A 81 -36.06 17.96 -6.99
N VAL A 82 -36.98 17.06 -6.64
CA VAL A 82 -38.15 17.38 -5.83
C VAL A 82 -38.52 16.21 -4.94
N ARG A 83 -38.73 16.54 -3.66
CA ARG A 83 -39.50 15.82 -2.63
C ARG A 83 -38.86 14.58 -2.01
N LEU A 84 -38.36 14.77 -0.78
CA LEU A 84 -38.85 14.06 0.41
C LEU A 84 -38.42 14.85 1.66
N GLN A 85 -39.13 15.94 1.94
CA GLN A 85 -39.28 16.48 3.29
C GLN A 85 -40.78 16.55 3.57
N ALA A 86 -41.26 15.67 4.45
CA ALA A 86 -42.35 15.91 5.38
C ALA A 86 -42.66 14.62 6.17
N ALA A 87 -42.88 14.81 7.47
CA ALA A 87 -43.54 13.92 8.42
C ALA A 87 -42.76 12.68 8.89
N ASN A 88 -42.16 12.77 10.07
CA ASN A 88 -42.78 12.11 11.23
C ASN A 88 -42.25 12.70 12.54
N GLU A 89 -43.01 13.64 13.10
CA GLU A 89 -43.01 13.90 14.54
C GLU A 89 -43.75 12.72 15.18
N LYS A 90 -43.04 11.92 15.99
CA LYS A 90 -43.69 11.13 17.02
C LYS A 90 -42.79 11.00 18.24
N GLU A 91 -42.98 11.99 19.09
CA GLU A 91 -42.96 11.92 20.55
C GLU A 91 -43.35 10.53 21.08
N GLY A 92 -42.52 9.94 21.96
CA GLY A 92 -42.82 8.66 22.59
C GLY A 92 -41.66 8.01 23.35
N ASP A 93 -41.64 8.25 24.66
CA ASP A 93 -40.99 7.54 25.76
C ASP A 93 -39.50 7.74 26.09
N PRO A 94 -39.17 8.21 27.33
CA PRO A 94 -37.83 8.16 27.87
C PRO A 94 -37.48 6.72 28.26
N PHE A 95 -36.51 6.14 27.55
CA PHE A 95 -35.91 4.87 27.91
C PHE A 95 -35.11 5.04 29.21
N ILE A 96 -35.63 4.48 30.31
CA ILE A 96 -34.91 4.36 31.59
C ILE A 96 -33.97 3.15 31.46
N PRO A 97 -32.64 3.31 31.43
CA PRO A 97 -31.75 2.17 31.56
C PRO A 97 -31.85 1.63 32.99
N LEU A 98 -32.41 0.42 33.12
CA LEU A 98 -32.32 -0.39 34.32
C LEU A 98 -30.83 -0.65 34.62
N ILE A 99 -30.33 0.03 35.65
CA ILE A 99 -28.99 -0.21 36.22
C ILE A 99 -29.01 -1.60 36.88
N PRO A 100 -28.25 -2.59 36.38
CA PRO A 100 -28.07 -3.82 37.14
C PRO A 100 -27.25 -3.50 38.40
N LYS A 101 -27.85 -3.71 39.57
CA LYS A 101 -27.15 -3.69 40.87
C LYS A 101 -26.11 -4.82 40.87
N THR A 102 -24.87 -4.48 40.54
CA THR A 102 -23.73 -5.37 40.74
C THR A 102 -23.39 -5.39 42.22
N GLY A 103 -23.60 -6.53 42.86
CA GLY A 103 -23.16 -6.80 44.22
C GLY A 103 -21.64 -6.62 44.34
N SER A 104 -21.25 -5.78 45.29
CA SER A 104 -19.86 -5.61 45.73
C SER A 104 -19.42 -6.86 46.49
N LEU A 105 -18.72 -7.77 45.81
CA LEU A 105 -17.85 -8.75 46.44
C LEU A 105 -16.44 -8.18 46.42
N THR A 106 -16.01 -7.66 47.56
CA THR A 106 -14.60 -7.36 47.88
C THR A 106 -13.81 -8.66 47.83
N VAL A 107 -13.18 -8.93 46.69
CA VAL A 107 -12.11 -9.92 46.57
C VAL A 107 -10.79 -9.17 46.79
N SER A 108 -10.18 -9.45 47.93
CA SER A 108 -8.82 -9.03 48.28
C SER A 108 -7.85 -9.50 47.20
N ARG A 109 -7.32 -8.56 46.42
CA ARG A 109 -6.31 -8.81 45.39
C ARG A 109 -4.93 -8.73 46.04
N PRO A 110 -4.04 -9.72 45.85
CA PRO A 110 -2.69 -9.66 46.39
C PRO A 110 -1.89 -8.55 45.70
N VAL A 111 -1.23 -7.73 46.51
CA VAL A 111 -0.25 -6.72 46.10
C VAL A 111 0.95 -7.49 45.52
N VAL A 112 0.97 -7.65 44.21
CA VAL A 112 2.17 -8.06 43.48
C VAL A 112 2.88 -6.78 43.08
N ALA A 113 4.12 -6.68 43.53
CA ALA A 113 4.99 -5.52 43.37
C ALA A 113 4.95 -4.93 41.96
N ASP A 114 4.85 -3.60 41.91
CA ASP A 114 5.20 -2.78 40.76
C ASP A 114 6.60 -3.19 40.28
N HIS A 115 6.64 -3.95 39.19
CA HIS A 115 7.72 -3.82 38.26
C HIS A 115 7.35 -2.68 37.33
N ASP A 116 7.94 -1.51 37.59
CA ASP A 116 8.16 -0.46 36.61
C ASP A 116 8.79 -1.08 35.37
N VAL A 117 7.94 -1.55 34.46
CA VAL A 117 8.32 -1.80 33.08
C VAL A 117 8.31 -0.41 32.45
N GLU A 118 9.44 0.28 32.58
CA GLU A 118 9.83 1.36 31.68
C GLU A 118 9.54 0.86 30.26
N ARG A 119 8.43 1.34 29.69
CA ARG A 119 8.18 1.28 28.26
C ARG A 119 9.21 2.21 27.64
N HIS A 120 10.41 1.68 27.44
CA HIS A 120 11.33 2.19 26.44
C HIS A 120 10.61 2.06 25.09
N THR A 121 9.87 3.11 24.71
CA THR A 121 9.80 3.54 23.33
C THR A 121 11.24 3.84 22.95
N ALA A 122 11.95 2.79 22.56
CA ALA A 122 13.28 2.87 22.01
C ALA A 122 13.16 3.64 20.69
N ASP A 123 13.21 4.96 20.80
CA ASP A 123 13.71 5.87 19.79
C ASP A 123 15.17 5.49 19.51
N SER A 124 15.36 4.34 18.85
CA SER A 124 16.51 4.13 17.98
C SER A 124 16.28 4.95 16.71
N ILE A 125 16.07 6.26 16.85
CA ILE A 125 16.31 7.23 15.77
C ILE A 125 17.82 7.48 15.77
N GLY A 126 18.60 6.39 15.74
CA GLY A 126 19.97 6.47 15.30
C GLY A 126 19.88 6.94 13.85
N SER A 127 20.63 7.98 13.53
CA SER A 127 20.75 8.53 12.19
C SER A 127 21.36 7.49 11.25
N ASP A 128 20.56 6.50 10.87
CA ASP A 128 21.02 5.36 10.10
C ASP A 128 21.11 5.80 8.63
N VAL A 129 22.29 5.62 8.08
CA VAL A 129 22.57 6.00 6.70
C VAL A 129 22.12 4.84 5.83
N ILE A 130 21.03 5.05 5.08
CA ILE A 130 20.47 4.02 4.21
C ILE A 130 21.19 4.06 2.86
N ASP A 131 21.83 2.96 2.48
CA ASP A 131 22.46 2.81 1.18
C ASP A 131 21.40 2.81 0.05
N LEU A 132 21.58 3.72 -0.93
CA LEU A 132 20.79 3.73 -2.16
C LEU A 132 21.52 2.91 -3.23
N PRO A 133 20.80 2.09 -4.03
CA PRO A 133 21.39 1.43 -5.18
C PRO A 133 21.87 2.46 -6.23
N ASP A 134 22.88 2.11 -7.03
CA ASP A 134 23.47 3.03 -8.01
C ASP A 134 22.43 3.54 -9.01
N GLY A 135 22.39 4.87 -9.24
CA GLY A 135 21.44 5.54 -10.16
C GLY A 135 20.05 5.85 -9.58
N ALA A 136 19.87 5.68 -8.27
CA ALA A 136 18.56 5.73 -7.61
C ALA A 136 18.16 7.10 -7.05
N ASP A 137 18.29 8.17 -7.84
CA ASP A 137 17.69 9.47 -7.48
C ASP A 137 16.16 9.49 -7.62
N ALA A 138 15.57 8.40 -8.15
CA ALA A 138 14.14 8.24 -8.32
C ALA A 138 13.41 8.13 -6.96
N ALA A 139 12.29 8.83 -6.82
CA ALA A 139 11.48 8.85 -5.61
C ALA A 139 11.08 7.44 -5.14
N GLY A 140 10.73 6.55 -6.08
CA GLY A 140 10.39 5.16 -5.75
C GLY A 140 11.52 4.38 -5.09
N ALA A 141 12.79 4.68 -5.43
CA ALA A 141 13.93 4.01 -4.80
C ALA A 141 14.20 4.54 -3.39
N ILE A 142 13.96 5.83 -3.16
CA ILE A 142 14.00 6.45 -1.82
C ILE A 142 12.92 5.84 -0.92
N VAL A 143 11.69 5.68 -1.43
CA VAL A 143 10.60 5.00 -0.71
C VAL A 143 10.97 3.55 -0.38
N ALA A 144 11.43 2.78 -1.37
CA ALA A 144 11.83 1.39 -1.18
C ALA A 144 12.99 1.25 -0.18
N ALA A 145 13.98 2.15 -0.23
CA ALA A 145 15.09 2.17 0.72
C ALA A 145 14.60 2.47 2.14
N THR A 146 13.73 3.47 2.31
CA THR A 146 13.14 3.84 3.60
C THR A 146 12.30 2.71 4.18
N MET A 147 11.49 2.04 3.36
CA MET A 147 10.67 0.91 3.78
C MET A 147 11.53 -0.29 4.20
N ARG A 148 12.66 -0.56 3.53
CA ARG A 148 13.60 -1.61 3.95
C ARG A 148 14.27 -1.31 5.29
N GLY A 149 14.51 -0.03 5.60
CA GLY A 149 15.04 0.40 6.90
C GLY A 149 14.02 0.35 8.04
N ALA A 150 12.73 0.44 7.72
CA ALA A 150 11.66 0.41 8.71
C ALA A 150 11.34 -1.03 9.14
N THR A 151 11.65 -1.38 10.38
CA THR A 151 11.45 -2.75 10.92
C THR A 151 10.00 -3.10 11.25
N ASP A 152 9.12 -2.10 11.31
CA ASP A 152 7.73 -2.21 11.80
C ASP A 152 6.68 -2.21 10.69
N VAL A 153 7.10 -2.20 9.43
CA VAL A 153 6.22 -2.10 8.26
C VAL A 153 6.35 -3.29 7.32
N ILE A 154 5.23 -3.69 6.73
CA ILE A 154 5.14 -4.71 5.68
C ILE A 154 4.58 -4.05 4.43
N GLU A 155 5.28 -4.16 3.31
CA GLU A 155 4.82 -3.60 2.03
C GLU A 155 3.49 -4.23 1.58
N CYS A 156 2.55 -3.38 1.18
CA CYS A 156 1.30 -3.78 0.57
C CYS A 156 1.46 -3.73 -0.95
N PRO A 157 1.11 -4.80 -1.69
CA PRO A 157 1.31 -4.83 -3.15
C PRO A 157 0.28 -3.98 -3.90
N VAL A 158 -0.74 -3.45 -3.22
CA VAL A 158 -1.68 -2.49 -3.80
C VAL A 158 -1.00 -1.13 -3.88
N LYS A 159 -1.06 -0.49 -5.05
CA LYS A 159 -0.52 0.86 -5.28
C LYS A 159 -1.61 1.87 -5.60
N PRO A 160 -1.49 3.13 -5.15
CA PRO A 160 -2.40 4.19 -5.56
C PRO A 160 -2.21 4.50 -7.05
N PRO A 161 -3.29 4.60 -7.85
CA PRO A 161 -3.18 4.78 -9.29
C PRO A 161 -2.66 6.16 -9.72
N MET A 162 -2.78 7.17 -8.87
CA MET A 162 -2.38 8.56 -9.19
C MET A 162 -0.90 8.85 -8.94
N LEU A 163 -0.22 8.02 -8.14
CA LEU A 163 1.16 8.26 -7.73
C LEU A 163 1.92 6.93 -7.70
N ALA A 164 2.48 6.55 -8.86
CA ALA A 164 3.18 5.27 -9.04
C ALA A 164 4.43 5.11 -8.14
N GLU A 165 5.00 6.24 -7.70
CA GLU A 165 6.19 6.29 -6.84
C GLU A 165 5.85 6.10 -5.35
N ALA A 166 4.58 6.23 -4.96
CA ALA A 166 4.14 5.99 -3.60
C ALA A 166 3.86 4.50 -3.37
N SER A 167 4.18 4.05 -2.15
CA SER A 167 3.95 2.69 -1.71
C SER A 167 3.07 2.66 -0.47
N LEU A 168 2.18 1.67 -0.42
CA LEU A 168 1.40 1.38 0.77
C LEU A 168 2.15 0.37 1.64
N ALA A 169 2.03 0.52 2.95
CA ALA A 169 2.51 -0.45 3.91
C ALA A 169 1.49 -0.66 5.02
N VAL A 170 1.64 -1.76 5.74
CA VAL A 170 0.87 -2.09 6.94
C VAL A 170 1.82 -2.15 8.11
N THR A 171 1.51 -1.41 9.16
CA THR A 171 2.28 -1.39 10.40
C THR A 171 1.89 -2.56 11.30
N ARG A 172 2.70 -2.87 12.32
CA ARG A 172 2.44 -3.95 13.27
C ARG A 172 1.09 -3.81 14.02
N ASP A 173 0.61 -2.59 14.21
CA ASP A 173 -0.71 -2.28 14.81
C ASP A 173 -1.88 -2.43 13.82
N ARG A 174 -1.62 -2.95 12.62
CA ARG A 174 -2.56 -3.17 11.51
C ARG A 174 -3.06 -1.90 10.83
N ARG A 175 -2.38 -0.76 11.01
CA ARG A 175 -2.72 0.50 10.35
C ARG A 175 -2.10 0.58 8.95
N LEU A 176 -2.87 1.12 8.01
CA LEU A 176 -2.36 1.50 6.68
C LEU A 176 -1.47 2.75 6.78
N VAL A 177 -0.31 2.69 6.15
CA VAL A 177 0.63 3.81 6.03
C VAL A 177 0.94 4.04 4.55
N LEU A 178 0.75 5.27 4.08
CA LEU A 178 1.20 5.70 2.76
C LEU A 178 2.60 6.31 2.87
N PHE A 179 3.56 5.76 2.14
CA PHE A 179 4.88 6.35 1.97
C PHE A 179 4.93 7.11 0.65
N ALA A 180 5.31 8.39 0.71
CA ALA A 180 5.46 9.22 -0.47
C ALA A 180 6.65 10.17 -0.31
N VAL A 181 7.32 10.47 -1.41
CA VAL A 181 8.41 11.45 -1.47
C VAL A 181 7.90 12.70 -2.19
N ALA A 182 8.06 13.86 -1.56
CA ALA A 182 7.81 15.13 -2.21
C ALA A 182 9.05 15.51 -3.05
N LYS A 183 8.85 15.76 -4.35
CA LYS A 183 9.89 16.31 -5.22
C LYS A 183 10.24 17.75 -4.83
N GLN A 184 11.37 18.22 -5.34
CA GLN A 184 11.87 19.57 -5.08
C GLN A 184 10.80 20.63 -5.36
N GLY A 185 10.62 21.57 -4.44
CA GLY A 185 9.59 22.60 -4.54
C GLY A 185 8.17 22.08 -4.28
N LEU A 186 8.04 20.86 -3.75
CA LEU A 186 6.78 20.26 -3.30
C LEU A 186 5.71 20.13 -4.40
N SER A 187 6.14 19.99 -5.67
CA SER A 187 5.25 19.92 -6.84
C SER A 187 4.22 18.78 -6.75
N ASP A 188 4.59 17.70 -6.06
CA ASP A 188 3.83 16.46 -6.04
C ASP A 188 2.83 16.40 -4.87
N LEU A 189 2.78 17.42 -4.00
CA LEU A 189 1.89 17.42 -2.83
C LEU A 189 0.42 17.20 -3.20
N ARG A 190 -0.01 17.71 -4.36
CA ARG A 190 -1.37 17.48 -4.86
C ARG A 190 -1.61 16.00 -5.15
N GLY A 191 -0.71 15.35 -5.87
CA GLY A 191 -0.81 13.93 -6.20
C GLY A 191 -0.73 13.05 -4.94
N ILE A 192 0.09 13.44 -3.97
CA ILE A 192 0.19 12.77 -2.66
C ILE A 192 -1.13 12.90 -1.89
N GLY A 193 -1.74 14.09 -1.87
CA GLY A 193 -3.04 14.32 -1.24
C GLY A 193 -4.17 13.51 -1.89
N GLU A 194 -4.19 13.43 -3.23
CA GLU A 194 -5.13 12.59 -3.98
C GLU A 194 -4.92 11.10 -3.68
N ALA A 195 -3.66 10.62 -3.61
CA ALA A 195 -3.34 9.25 -3.23
C ALA A 195 -3.76 8.91 -1.78
N TRP A 196 -3.56 9.83 -0.83
CA TRP A 196 -4.00 9.66 0.55
C TRP A 196 -5.52 9.60 0.66
N ARG A 197 -6.23 10.49 -0.05
CA ARG A 197 -7.70 10.47 -0.12
C ARG A 197 -8.20 9.14 -0.69
N TRP A 198 -7.62 8.70 -1.80
CA TRP A 198 -7.94 7.41 -2.41
C TRP A 198 -7.75 6.25 -1.42
N MET A 199 -6.62 6.19 -0.71
CA MET A 199 -6.38 5.18 0.31
C MET A 199 -7.45 5.22 1.41
N ASN A 200 -7.80 6.41 1.89
CA ASN A 200 -8.78 6.59 2.95
C ASN A 200 -10.18 6.11 2.52
N GLU A 201 -10.61 6.45 1.30
CA GLU A 201 -11.88 6.01 0.72
C GLU A 201 -11.92 4.50 0.47
N ASN A 202 -10.80 3.90 0.10
CA ASN A 202 -10.73 2.49 -0.32
C ASN A 202 -10.23 1.53 0.78
N ARG A 203 -10.01 1.99 2.01
CA ARG A 203 -9.40 1.18 3.09
C ARG A 203 -10.12 -0.15 3.37
N VAL A 204 -11.45 -0.17 3.29
CA VAL A 204 -12.26 -1.40 3.47
C VAL A 204 -12.03 -2.39 2.33
N LEU A 205 -11.94 -1.90 1.09
CA LEU A 205 -11.64 -2.74 -0.07
C LEU A 205 -10.23 -3.31 0.01
N ILE A 206 -9.26 -2.49 0.43
CA ILE A 206 -7.88 -2.91 0.63
C ILE A 206 -7.79 -3.99 1.71
N SER A 207 -8.49 -3.82 2.85
CA SER A 207 -8.52 -4.85 3.91
C SER A 207 -9.14 -6.16 3.44
N MET A 208 -10.16 -6.11 2.57
CA MET A 208 -10.76 -7.31 1.98
C MET A 208 -9.86 -7.99 0.95
N ALA A 209 -9.10 -7.21 0.17
CA ALA A 209 -8.17 -7.74 -0.83
C ALA A 209 -6.95 -8.43 -0.20
N MET A 210 -6.56 -8.02 1.01
CA MET A 210 -5.34 -8.49 1.69
C MET A 210 -5.63 -9.02 3.11
N PRO A 211 -6.44 -10.10 3.26
CA PRO A 211 -6.79 -10.63 4.58
C PRO A 211 -5.58 -11.12 5.38
N GLN A 212 -4.50 -11.52 4.69
CA GLN A 212 -3.25 -11.97 5.32
C GLN A 212 -2.51 -10.86 6.08
N LEU A 213 -2.71 -9.59 5.70
CA LEU A 213 -2.10 -8.44 6.38
C LEU A 213 -2.90 -7.99 7.61
N GLN A 214 -4.10 -8.55 7.83
CA GLN A 214 -4.97 -8.25 8.97
C GLN A 214 -5.25 -6.75 9.15
N ILE A 215 -5.34 -5.99 8.06
CA ILE A 215 -5.53 -4.54 8.08
C ILE A 215 -6.80 -4.18 8.86
N ASP A 216 -6.70 -3.23 9.78
CA ASP A 216 -7.85 -2.69 10.51
C ASP A 216 -8.48 -1.52 9.74
N PRO A 217 -9.68 -1.69 9.15
CA PRO A 217 -10.32 -0.65 8.35
C PRO A 217 -10.90 0.50 9.21
N HIS A 218 -10.95 0.35 10.53
CA HIS A 218 -11.48 1.39 11.42
C HIS A 218 -10.41 2.38 11.87
N GLN A 219 -9.14 2.02 11.76
CA GLN A 219 -8.04 2.93 12.06
C GLN A 219 -7.85 3.96 10.95
N MET A 220 -7.62 5.21 11.35
CA MET A 220 -7.29 6.27 10.40
C MET A 220 -5.93 5.98 9.75
N PRO A 221 -5.83 5.99 8.42
CA PRO A 221 -4.58 5.71 7.74
C PRO A 221 -3.58 6.84 7.95
N HIS A 222 -2.30 6.49 8.02
CA HIS A 222 -1.21 7.42 8.29
C HIS A 222 -0.47 7.79 7.00
N LEU A 223 0.07 9.00 6.92
CA LEU A 223 0.94 9.45 5.84
C LEU A 223 2.35 9.65 6.39
N ARG A 224 3.33 8.94 5.83
CA ARG A 224 4.77 9.21 6.03
C ARG A 224 5.29 9.94 4.79
N LEU A 225 5.44 11.25 4.93
CA LEU A 225 5.91 12.15 3.87
C LEU A 225 7.42 12.35 3.99
N LEU A 226 8.16 11.97 2.95
CA LEU A 226 9.60 12.18 2.84
C LEU A 226 9.85 13.47 2.05
N VAL A 227 10.54 14.42 2.67
CA VAL A 227 10.81 15.75 2.07
C VAL A 227 12.31 15.99 2.04
N ASP A 228 12.81 16.62 0.98
CA ASP A 228 14.21 17.07 0.97
C ASP A 228 14.43 18.09 2.09
N ARG A 229 15.54 18.00 2.81
CA ARG A 229 15.92 18.97 3.85
C ARG A 229 15.87 20.42 3.37
N ALA A 230 16.15 20.69 2.09
CA ALA A 230 16.08 22.04 1.53
C ALA A 230 14.64 22.62 1.53
N ASP A 231 13.62 21.77 1.46
CA ASP A 231 12.21 22.17 1.36
C ASP A 231 11.47 22.13 2.69
N LEU A 232 12.15 21.76 3.79
CA LEU A 232 11.53 21.66 5.13
C LEU A 232 10.91 22.99 5.58
N SER A 233 11.52 24.13 5.24
CA SER A 233 11.06 25.45 5.64
C SER A 233 9.86 25.98 4.84
N ALA A 234 9.30 25.19 3.92
CA ALA A 234 8.17 25.61 3.12
C ALA A 234 6.89 25.77 3.98
N SER A 235 6.28 26.96 3.93
CA SER A 235 5.05 27.28 4.66
C SER A 235 3.86 26.38 4.28
N THR A 236 3.91 25.77 3.10
CA THR A 236 2.90 24.83 2.60
C THR A 236 2.80 23.54 3.41
N LEU A 237 3.82 23.18 4.20
CA LEU A 237 3.81 21.98 5.05
C LEU A 237 3.12 22.20 6.40
N GLN A 238 3.03 23.44 6.90
CA GLN A 238 2.43 23.76 8.19
C GLN A 238 1.02 23.18 8.40
N PRO A 239 0.07 23.30 7.47
CA PRO A 239 -1.27 22.73 7.67
C PRO A 239 -1.26 21.19 7.73
N LEU A 240 -0.32 20.54 7.03
CA LEU A 240 -0.22 19.07 7.05
C LEU A 240 0.27 18.57 8.41
N LEU A 241 1.24 19.25 9.01
CA LEU A 241 1.80 18.89 10.32
C LEU A 241 0.79 18.96 11.46
N GLN A 242 -0.27 19.76 11.34
CA GLN A 242 -1.29 19.91 12.37
C GLN A 242 -2.29 18.74 12.43
N THR A 243 -2.39 17.94 11.36
CA THR A 243 -3.45 16.91 11.25
C THR A 243 -3.21 15.65 12.09
N GLY A 244 -2.03 15.46 12.68
CA GLY A 244 -1.70 14.31 13.55
C GLY A 244 -1.59 12.95 12.85
N HIS A 245 -2.10 12.83 11.61
CA HIS A 245 -2.03 11.64 10.76
C HIS A 245 -0.94 11.73 9.70
N VAL A 246 -0.11 12.77 9.75
CA VAL A 246 0.99 13.02 8.83
C VAL A 246 2.27 13.12 9.65
N THR A 247 3.23 12.26 9.35
CA THR A 247 4.60 12.38 9.83
C THR A 247 5.46 12.85 8.67
N VAL A 248 6.15 13.97 8.86
CA VAL A 248 7.15 14.45 7.91
C VAL A 248 8.51 13.96 8.36
N GLN A 249 9.24 13.33 7.45
CA GLN A 249 10.63 12.94 7.63
C GLN A 249 11.45 13.68 6.59
N THR A 250 12.51 14.33 7.02
CA THR A 250 13.44 14.94 6.09
C THR A 250 14.48 13.92 5.68
N TYR A 251 14.90 13.99 4.43
CA TYR A 251 16.05 13.23 3.96
C TYR A 251 17.11 14.18 3.40
N ARG A 252 18.35 13.78 3.58
CA ARG A 252 19.50 14.40 2.93
C ARG A 252 20.27 13.34 2.15
N LYS A 253 20.52 13.62 0.88
CA LYS A 253 21.40 12.78 0.06
C LYS A 253 22.84 13.01 0.47
N LEU A 254 23.55 11.93 0.75
CA LEU A 254 24.97 11.92 1.07
C LEU A 254 25.68 11.12 -0.02
N ARG A 255 26.85 11.59 -0.44
CA ARG A 255 27.70 10.90 -1.43
C ARG A 255 29.07 10.67 -0.83
N TRP A 256 29.54 9.43 -0.84
CA TRP A 256 30.88 9.06 -0.37
C TRP A 256 31.52 8.09 -1.36
N GLY A 257 32.55 8.58 -2.07
CA GLY A 257 33.15 7.84 -3.18
C GLY A 257 32.12 7.56 -4.30
N PRO A 258 32.00 6.30 -4.77
CA PRO A 258 31.03 5.93 -5.80
C PRO A 258 29.60 5.73 -5.27
N LYS A 259 29.42 5.61 -3.94
CA LYS A 259 28.13 5.29 -3.33
C LYS A 259 27.32 6.53 -3.00
N THR A 260 26.01 6.37 -3.03
CA THR A 260 25.03 7.36 -2.57
C THR A 260 24.21 6.74 -1.44
N GLY A 261 23.87 7.52 -0.43
CA GLY A 261 22.89 7.10 0.56
C GLY A 261 22.07 8.24 1.12
N LEU A 262 21.13 7.88 1.97
CA LEU A 262 20.16 8.76 2.58
C LEU A 262 20.40 8.82 4.08
N LEU A 263 20.58 10.05 4.56
CA LEU A 263 20.44 10.34 5.97
C LEU A 263 18.99 10.75 6.21
N LEU A 264 18.26 9.97 7.01
CA LEU A 264 16.90 10.32 7.43
C LEU A 264 16.98 11.10 8.76
N GLU A 265 16.26 12.20 8.82
CA GLU A 265 16.14 13.06 9.99
C GLU A 265 14.66 13.23 10.33
N ALA A 266 14.34 13.22 11.63
CA ALA A 266 13.01 13.58 12.08
C ALA A 266 12.84 15.12 11.96
N ALA A 267 11.72 15.54 11.38
CA ALA A 267 11.36 16.95 11.19
C ALA A 267 10.74 17.56 12.45
#